data_AF-A0A6P1KIC1-F1
#
_entry.id   AF-A0A6P1KIC1-F1
#
_cell.length_a   1.000
_cell.length_b   1.000
_cell.length_c   1.000
_cell.angle_alpha   90.00
_cell.angle_beta   90.00
_cell.angle_gamma   90.00
#
_symmetry.space_group_name_H-M   'P 1'
#
loop_
_entity.id
_entity.type
_entity.pdbx_description
1 polymer ?
#
loop_
_entity_poly.entity_id
_entity_poly.type
_entity_poly.pdbx_seq_one_letter_code
_entity_poly.pdbx_strand_id
1 'polypeptide(L)' 'MGLSKRSYGIHGSPEPELISAQKSHGCVRLTNWDALSLYGTIADGADVVFE' A
#
# COMPACT_ATOMS: atom_id res chain seq x y z
N MET A 1 -3.72 -4.98 -1.66
CA MET A 1 -4.50 -4.82 -0.42
C MET A 1 -5.44 -3.64 -0.58
N GLY A 2 -6.73 -3.82 -0.27
CA GLY A 2 -7.80 -3.04 -0.88
C GLY A 2 -8.03 -1.66 -0.28
N LEU A 3 -8.51 -0.74 -1.12
CA LEU A 3 -9.19 0.50 -0.72
C LEU A 3 -10.48 0.52 -1.54
N SER A 4 -11.63 0.68 -0.91
CA SER A 4 -12.98 0.35 -1.43
C SER A 4 -13.46 1.05 -2.72
N LYS A 5 -12.60 1.81 -3.40
CA LYS A 5 -12.85 2.41 -4.73
C LYS A 5 -12.13 1.63 -5.83
N ARG A 6 -12.71 1.62 -7.03
CA ARG A 6 -12.28 0.82 -8.20
C ARG A 6 -10.82 1.05 -8.66
N SER A 7 -10.13 2.09 -8.20
CA SER A 7 -8.80 2.50 -8.68
C SER A 7 -7.73 2.72 -7.60
N TYR A 8 -8.02 2.48 -6.32
CA TYR A 8 -7.07 2.72 -5.23
C TYR A 8 -6.71 1.41 -4.53
N GLY A 9 -5.47 1.32 -4.05
CA GLY A 9 -5.02 0.17 -3.27
C GLY A 9 -3.66 0.40 -2.62
N ILE A 10 -3.33 -0.49 -1.69
CA ILE A 10 -2.05 -0.60 -1.01
C ILE A 10 -1.34 -1.85 -1.54
N HIS A 11 -0.13 -1.74 -2.08
CA HIS A 11 0.60 -2.88 -2.62
C HIS A 11 2.13 -2.69 -2.58
N GLY A 12 2.87 -3.79 -2.72
CA GLY A 12 4.33 -3.77 -2.86
C GLY A 12 4.79 -3.22 -4.21
N SER A 13 6.07 -2.86 -4.32
CA SER A 13 6.71 -2.36 -5.53
C SER A 13 7.86 -3.29 -5.95
N PRO A 14 8.03 -3.57 -7.27
CA PRO A 14 9.24 -4.23 -7.77
C PRO A 14 10.47 -3.31 -7.76
N GLU A 15 10.27 -2.00 -7.61
CA GLU A 15 11.31 -0.95 -7.57
C GLU A 15 11.36 -0.35 -6.15
N PRO A 16 12.04 -0.99 -5.18
CA PRO A 16 12.05 -0.54 -3.78
C PRO A 16 12.76 0.81 -3.57
N GLU A 17 13.76 1.14 -4.39
CA GLU A 17 14.51 2.39 -4.36
C GLU A 17 13.66 3.63 -4.71
N LEU A 18 12.51 3.42 -5.35
CA LEU A 18 11.59 4.50 -5.70
C LEU A 18 10.53 4.78 -4.61
N ILE A 19 10.46 3.93 -3.58
CA ILE A 19 9.56 4.17 -2.43
C ILE A 19 9.97 5.46 -1.74
N SER A 20 8.99 6.33 -1.43
CA SER A 20 9.19 7.69 -0.87
C SER A 20 9.82 8.72 -1.83
N ALA A 21 10.40 8.29 -2.96
CA ALA A 21 11.00 9.18 -3.96
C ALA A 21 10.05 9.49 -5.13
N GLN A 22 9.25 8.52 -5.56
CA GLN A 22 8.33 8.64 -6.69
C GLN A 22 6.87 8.76 -6.21
N LYS A 23 6.14 9.74 -6.76
CA LYS A 23 4.69 9.84 -6.56
C LYS A 23 3.97 8.77 -7.37
N SER A 24 2.97 8.14 -6.76
CA SER A 24 2.05 7.24 -7.47
C SER A 24 0.89 8.02 -8.10
N HIS A 25 0.08 7.33 -8.90
CA HIS A 25 -1.17 7.85 -9.47
C HIS A 25 -2.39 7.62 -8.56
N GLY A 26 -2.15 7.29 -7.28
CA GLY A 26 -3.21 7.08 -6.29
C GLY A 26 -2.99 5.88 -5.38
N CYS A 27 -2.32 4.82 -5.82
CA CYS A 27 -2.01 3.68 -4.96
C CYS A 27 -0.94 4.01 -3.92
N VAL A 28 -1.05 3.48 -2.72
CA VAL A 28 0.04 3.51 -1.74
C VAL A 28 0.99 2.37 -2.07
N ARG A 29 2.23 2.71 -2.48
CA ARG A 29 3.27 1.74 -2.77
C ARG A 29 4.15 1.55 -1.54
N LEU A 30 4.37 0.29 -1.18
CA LEU A 30 5.28 -0.12 -0.12
C LEU A 30 6.42 -0.93 -0.71
N THR A 31 7.46 -1.16 0.08
CA THR A 31 8.39 -2.25 -0.21
C THR A 31 7.64 -3.59 -0.10
N ASN A 32 8.16 -4.65 -0.74
CA ASN A 32 7.49 -5.95 -0.68
C ASN A 32 7.46 -6.54 0.74
N TRP A 33 8.50 -6.31 1.54
CA TRP A 33 8.55 -6.80 2.92
C TRP A 33 7.59 -6.02 3.83
N ASP A 34 7.41 -4.72 3.62
CA ASP A 34 6.42 -3.93 4.37
C ASP A 34 5.00 -4.33 3.99
N ALA A 35 4.74 -4.60 2.70
CA ALA A 35 3.44 -5.09 2.24
C ALA A 35 3.08 -6.45 2.86
N LEU A 36 4.04 -7.38 2.95
CA LEU A 36 3.83 -8.67 3.61
C LEU A 36 3.62 -8.53 5.12
N SER A 37 4.41 -7.67 5.78
CA SER A 37 4.28 -7.39 7.21
C SER A 37 2.91 -6.78 7.52
N LEU A 38 2.46 -5.82 6.70
CA LEU A 38 1.14 -5.22 6.84
C LEU A 38 0.04 -6.27 6.70
N TYR A 39 0.10 -7.11 5.65
CA TYR A 39 -0.88 -8.17 5.41
C TYR A 39 -1.00 -9.15 6.59
N GLY A 40 0.12 -9.50 7.22
CA GLY A 40 0.11 -10.40 8.37
C GLY A 40 -0.32 -9.76 9.70
N THR A 41 -0.46 -8.43 9.75
CA THR A 41 -0.72 -7.68 10.99
C THR A 41 -2.17 -7.19 11.08
N ILE A 42 -2.77 -6.78 9.96
CA ILE A 42 -4.10 -6.16 9.96
C ILE A 42 -5.22 -7.19 9.76
N ALA A 43 -6.39 -6.91 10.32
CA ALA A 43 -7.61 -7.64 10.03
C ALA A 43 -8.30 -7.06 8.78
N ASP A 44 -9.08 -7.90 8.10
CA ASP A 44 -9.97 -7.45 7.03
C ASP A 44 -10.97 -6.41 7.56
N GLY A 45 -11.19 -5.34 6.79
CA GLY A 45 -12.07 -4.23 7.18
C GLY A 45 -11.41 -3.17 8.08
N ALA A 46 -10.09 -3.26 8.32
CA ALA A 46 -9.36 -2.20 9.01
C ALA A 46 -9.52 -0.84 8.30
N ASP A 47 -9.74 0.22 9.10
CA ASP A 47 -9.86 1.58 8.60
C ASP A 47 -8.50 2.12 8.14
N VAL A 48 -8.52 2.81 7.00
CA VAL A 48 -7.37 3.54 6.47
C VAL A 48 -7.71 5.03 6.44
N VAL A 49 -6.96 5.82 7.20
CA VAL A 49 -7.12 7.28 7.31
C VAL A 49 -5.97 7.97 6.60
N PHE A 50 -6.28 8.98 5.78
CA PHE A 50 -5.31 9.84 5.12
C PHE A 50 -5.39 11.26 5.71
N GLU A 51 -4.24 11.91 5.86
CA GLU A 51 -4.11 13.32 6.30
C GLU A 51 -3.59 14.21 5.16
#